data_AF-A0A8X6V140-F1
#
_entry.id   AF-A0A8X6V140-F1
#
_cell.length_a   1.000
_cell.length_b   1.000
_cell.length_c   1.000
_cell.angle_alpha   90.00
_cell.angle_beta   90.00
_cell.angle_gamma   90.00
#
_symmetry.space_group_name_H-M   'P 1'
#
loop_
_entity.id
_entity.type
_entity.pdbx_description
1 polymer ?
#
loop_
_entity_poly.entity_id
_entity_poly.type
_entity_poly.pdbx_seq_one_letter_code
_entity_poly.pdbx_strand_id
1 'polypeptide(L)'
;MQHVIQATVLTGCAKGEEDVFIRSIPIIPSDNTMQFKRIQFPLKLCFTMTINKSQGIADIDLQTPCFSHGQLYVACSRVGKEENLFVHSPNGTTKNVVDPIALR
;
A
#
# COMPACT_ATOMS: atom_id res chain seq x y z
N MET A 1 27.58 0.44 13.92
CA MET A 1 26.98 -0.89 14.11
C MET A 1 26.06 -1.17 12.93
N GLN A 2 26.24 -2.31 12.27
CA GLN A 2 25.39 -2.68 11.13
C GLN A 2 24.21 -3.49 11.67
N HIS A 3 23.01 -2.91 11.63
CA HIS A 3 21.79 -3.58 12.06
C HIS A 3 21.22 -4.37 10.89
N VAL A 4 20.84 -5.62 11.12
CA VAL A 4 20.21 -6.51 10.14
C VAL A 4 18.94 -7.11 10.74
N ILE A 5 17.94 -7.34 9.90
CA ILE A 5 16.74 -8.10 10.26
C ILE A 5 16.88 -9.48 9.63
N GLN A 6 16.79 -10.53 10.43
CA GLN A 6 16.64 -11.91 9.96
C GLN A 6 15.14 -12.22 9.88
N ALA A 7 14.70 -12.82 8.78
CA ALA A 7 13.31 -13.11 8.52
C ALA A 7 13.13 -14.44 7.79
N THR A 8 11.99 -15.08 8.03
CA THR A 8 11.55 -16.29 7.33
C THR A 8 10.52 -15.94 6.27
N VAL A 9 10.65 -16.50 5.07
CA VAL A 9 9.68 -16.27 3.98
C VAL A 9 8.47 -17.19 4.14
N LEU A 10 7.31 -16.60 4.40
CA LEU A 10 6.07 -17.37 4.64
C LEU A 10 5.32 -17.77 3.36
N THR A 11 5.53 -17.05 2.25
CA THR A 11 4.73 -17.18 1.01
C THR A 11 5.58 -16.98 -0.25
N GLY A 12 5.11 -17.46 -1.40
CA GLY A 12 5.76 -17.27 -2.71
C GLY A 12 6.77 -18.38 -3.06
N CYS A 13 7.61 -18.12 -4.05
CA CYS A 13 8.56 -19.10 -4.58
C CYS A 13 9.69 -19.47 -3.60
N ALA A 14 10.07 -18.56 -2.70
CA ALA A 14 11.10 -18.76 -1.69
C ALA A 14 10.54 -19.19 -0.33
N LYS A 15 9.30 -19.70 -0.28
CA LYS A 15 8.63 -20.09 0.97
C LYS A 15 9.46 -21.13 1.75
N GLY A 16 9.65 -20.88 3.04
CA GLY A 16 10.40 -21.75 3.96
C GLY A 16 11.89 -21.40 4.10
N GLU A 17 12.37 -20.38 3.39
CA GLU A 17 13.73 -19.87 3.61
C GLU A 17 13.79 -19.09 4.93
N GLU A 18 14.56 -19.60 5.90
CA GLU A 18 14.59 -19.10 7.29
C GLU A 18 15.61 -17.98 7.53
N ASP A 19 16.62 -17.86 6.67
CA ASP A 19 17.78 -16.97 6.85
C ASP A 19 17.83 -15.83 5.83
N VAL A 20 16.69 -15.15 5.62
CA VAL A 20 16.66 -13.95 4.78
C VAL A 20 17.11 -12.74 5.59
N PHE A 21 18.23 -12.13 5.18
CA PHE A 21 18.79 -10.96 5.84
C PHE A 21 18.44 -9.66 5.12
N ILE A 22 17.70 -8.79 5.80
CA ILE A 22 17.27 -7.49 5.28
C ILE A 22 18.15 -6.40 5.88
N ARG A 23 18.84 -5.65 5.02
CA ARG A 23 19.75 -4.56 5.38
C ARG A 23 19.07 -3.20 5.26
N SER A 24 19.52 -2.23 6.03
CA SER A 24 19.14 -0.82 5.85
C SER A 24 19.71 -0.27 4.55
N ILE A 25 18.88 0.40 3.76
CA ILE A 25 19.27 1.00 2.48
C ILE A 25 19.29 2.54 2.63
N PRO A 26 20.37 3.23 2.22
CA PRO A 26 20.38 4.68 2.12
C PRO A 26 19.63 5.13 0.87
N ILE A 27 18.67 6.03 1.05
CA ILE A 27 17.94 6.72 -0.03
C ILE A 27 18.35 8.19 0.01
N ILE A 28 18.91 8.67 -1.10
CA ILE A 28 19.33 10.06 -1.30
C ILE A 28 18.51 10.60 -2.48
N PRO A 29 17.58 11.55 -2.28
CA PRO A 29 16.88 12.20 -3.37
C PRO A 29 17.87 13.00 -4.21
N SER A 30 17.83 12.79 -5.53
CA SER A 30 18.75 13.44 -6.48
C SER A 30 18.31 14.85 -6.90
N ASP A 31 17.06 15.25 -6.62
CA ASP A 31 16.41 16.42 -7.23
C ASP A 31 16.08 17.55 -6.23
N ASN A 32 16.79 17.60 -5.10
CA ASN A 32 16.56 18.60 -4.06
C ASN A 32 17.76 19.54 -3.92
N THR A 33 17.49 20.84 -3.77
CA THR A 33 18.49 21.89 -3.48
C THR A 33 19.26 21.63 -2.18
N MET A 34 18.70 20.82 -1.29
CA MET A 34 19.35 20.38 -0.05
C MET A 34 19.40 18.84 -0.02
N GLN A 35 20.60 18.28 0.19
CA GLN A 35 20.81 16.83 0.19
C GLN A 35 20.34 16.22 1.52
N PHE A 36 19.32 15.38 1.47
CA PHE A 36 18.86 14.58 2.59
C PHE A 36 19.20 13.12 2.38
N LYS A 37 19.66 12.44 3.43
CA LYS A 37 19.90 10.99 3.41
C LYS A 37 18.97 10.30 4.38
N ARG A 38 18.10 9.42 3.89
CA ARG A 38 17.28 8.54 4.72
C ARG A 38 17.92 7.16 4.76
N ILE A 39 18.23 6.64 5.94
CA ILE A 39 18.71 5.26 6.12
C ILE A 39 17.59 4.48 6.80
N GLN A 40 17.06 3.45 6.13
CA GLN A 40 15.93 2.70 6.65
C GLN A 40 15.88 1.27 6.09
N PHE A 41 15.30 0.32 6.81
CA PHE A 41 15.05 -1.03 6.30
C PHE A 41 13.93 -1.00 5.26
N PRO A 42 14.05 -1.64 4.09
CA PRO A 42 13.03 -1.65 3.03
C PRO A 42 11.79 -2.48 3.41
N LEU A 43 11.16 -2.17 4.55
CA LEU A 43 10.04 -2.87 5.13
C LEU A 43 8.99 -1.85 5.59
N LYS A 44 7.72 -2.22 5.47
CA LYS A 44 6.61 -1.47 6.03
C LYS A 44 5.59 -2.48 6.55
N LEU A 45 5.13 -2.30 7.79
CA LEU A 45 3.99 -3.05 8.32
C LEU A 45 2.76 -2.73 7.48
N CYS A 46 2.07 -3.75 7.00
CA CYS A 46 1.02 -3.61 5.99
C CYS A 46 -0.15 -4.54 6.27
N PHE A 47 -0.87 -4.30 7.37
CA PHE A 47 -2.21 -4.89 7.56
C PHE A 47 -3.26 -4.08 6.80
N THR A 48 -3.10 -2.77 6.76
CA THR A 48 -3.96 -1.85 6.01
C THR A 48 -3.09 -0.86 5.24
N MET A 49 -3.55 -0.44 4.06
CA MET A 49 -2.90 0.60 3.26
C MET A 49 -3.92 1.58 2.73
N THR A 50 -3.46 2.82 2.53
CA THR A 50 -4.19 3.79 1.73
C THR A 50 -4.39 3.26 0.30
N ILE A 51 -5.53 3.53 -0.31
CA ILE A 51 -5.88 3.11 -1.69
C ILE A 51 -4.77 3.43 -2.71
N ASN A 52 -4.14 4.61 -2.62
CA ASN A 52 -3.08 5.00 -3.56
C ASN A 52 -1.78 4.19 -3.42
N LYS A 53 -1.64 3.42 -2.34
CA LYS A 53 -0.48 2.57 -2.05
C LYS A 53 -0.79 1.09 -2.18
N SER A 54 -2.06 0.71 -2.38
CA SER A 54 -2.43 -0.69 -2.57
C SER A 54 -1.98 -1.19 -3.94
N GLN A 55 -1.34 -2.35 -3.95
CA GLN A 55 -0.98 -3.10 -5.15
C GLN A 55 -1.50 -4.53 -4.98
N GLY A 56 -2.63 -4.85 -5.64
CA GLY A 56 -3.09 -6.22 -5.82
C GLY A 56 -3.82 -6.91 -4.65
N ILE A 57 -4.07 -6.21 -3.53
CA ILE A 57 -4.79 -6.76 -2.36
C ILE A 57 -5.71 -5.66 -1.81
N ALA A 58 -7.00 -5.94 -1.60
CA ALA A 58 -7.89 -5.00 -0.92
C ALA A 58 -9.12 -5.66 -0.26
N ASP A 59 -9.10 -5.72 1.07
CA ASP A 59 -10.28 -5.42 1.86
C ASP A 59 -10.40 -3.88 1.92
N ILE A 60 -11.54 -3.33 1.53
CA ILE A 60 -11.78 -1.90 1.44
C ILE A 60 -12.55 -1.43 2.67
N ASP A 61 -11.92 -0.57 3.47
CA ASP A 61 -12.59 0.12 4.56
C ASP A 61 -13.07 1.52 4.11
N LEU A 62 -14.39 1.73 4.15
CA LEU A 62 -15.07 2.97 3.78
C LEU A 62 -15.71 3.67 4.99
N GLN A 63 -15.22 3.42 6.21
CA GLN A 63 -15.59 4.23 7.39
C GLN A 63 -15.36 5.73 7.15
N THR A 64 -14.32 6.07 6.38
CA THR A 64 -14.11 7.42 5.84
C THR A 64 -14.41 7.44 4.35
N PRO A 65 -15.19 8.40 3.83
CA PRO A 65 -15.49 8.49 2.39
C PRO A 65 -14.23 8.70 1.54
N CYS A 66 -14.26 8.19 0.31
CA CYS A 66 -13.22 8.49 -0.68
C CYS A 66 -13.18 10.00 -0.97
N PHE A 67 -11.98 10.57 -1.01
CA PHE A 67 -11.79 12.01 -1.11
C PHE A 67 -11.61 12.50 -2.54
N SER A 68 -11.28 11.62 -3.49
CA SER A 68 -11.11 11.99 -4.89
C SER A 68 -11.86 11.08 -5.85
N HIS A 69 -12.14 11.61 -7.03
CA HIS A 69 -12.74 10.88 -8.13
C HIS A 69 -11.92 9.62 -8.46
N GLY A 70 -12.61 8.53 -8.76
CA GLY A 70 -11.99 7.27 -9.18
C GLY A 70 -11.29 6.48 -8.07
N GLN A 71 -11.18 6.97 -6.83
CA GLN A 71 -10.50 6.23 -5.76
C GLN A 71 -11.17 4.90 -5.43
N LEU A 72 -12.50 4.91 -5.29
CA LEU A 72 -13.25 3.69 -5.02
C LEU A 72 -13.09 2.69 -6.18
N TYR A 73 -13.15 3.18 -7.42
CA TYR A 73 -12.90 2.37 -8.60
C TYR A 73 -11.48 1.77 -8.60
N VAL A 74 -10.46 2.58 -8.32
CA VAL A 74 -9.06 2.13 -8.22
C VAL A 74 -8.89 1.09 -7.11
N ALA A 75 -9.58 1.24 -5.99
CA ALA A 75 -9.54 0.28 -4.89
C ALA A 75 -10.16 -1.06 -5.31
N CYS A 76 -11.38 -1.04 -5.88
CA CYS A 76 -12.06 -2.26 -6.32
C CYS A 76 -11.30 -2.97 -7.45
N SER A 77 -10.69 -2.23 -8.38
CA SER A 77 -9.93 -2.81 -9.50
C SER A 77 -8.60 -3.45 -9.10
N ARG A 78 -8.15 -3.30 -7.84
CA ARG A 78 -6.97 -4.03 -7.34
C ARG A 78 -7.25 -5.50 -7.05
N VAL A 79 -8.51 -5.89 -6.92
CA VAL A 79 -8.89 -7.27 -6.63
C VAL A 79 -9.17 -8.00 -7.95
N GLY A 80 -8.41 -9.06 -8.22
CA GLY A 80 -8.51 -9.80 -9.49
C GLY A 80 -9.75 -10.68 -9.64
N LYS A 81 -10.42 -11.03 -8.53
CA LYS A 81 -11.66 -11.80 -8.51
C LYS A 81 -12.66 -11.19 -7.55
N GLU A 82 -13.92 -11.11 -7.95
CA GLU A 82 -15.02 -10.55 -7.14
C GLU A 82 -15.16 -11.22 -5.77
N GLU A 83 -14.99 -12.55 -5.69
CA GLU A 83 -15.09 -13.33 -4.44
C GLU A 83 -14.11 -12.90 -3.34
N ASN A 84 -13.04 -12.17 -3.69
CA ASN A 84 -12.03 -11.67 -2.76
C ASN A 84 -12.18 -10.17 -2.48
N LEU A 85 -13.24 -9.53 -2.95
CA LEU A 85 -13.51 -8.10 -2.73
C LEU A 85 -14.45 -7.95 -1.53
N PHE A 86 -13.88 -7.55 -0.38
CA PHE A 86 -14.67 -7.23 0.80
C PHE A 86 -14.71 -5.72 0.99
N VAL A 87 -15.92 -5.17 1.15
CA VAL A 87 -16.13 -3.74 1.37
C VAL A 87 -16.83 -3.54 2.70
N HIS A 88 -16.13 -2.94 3.65
CA HIS A 88 -16.73 -2.47 4.89
C HIS A 88 -17.25 -1.05 4.69
N SER A 89 -18.58 -0.88 4.65
CA SER A 89 -19.24 0.42 4.71
C SER A 89 -20.25 0.43 5.84
N PRO A 90 -20.08 1.29 6.87
CA PRO A 90 -20.98 1.33 8.03
C PRO A 90 -22.46 1.53 7.67
N ASN A 91 -22.74 2.27 6.59
CA ASN A 91 -24.09 2.63 6.15
C ASN A 91 -24.48 1.97 4.81
N GLY A 92 -23.68 1.02 4.31
CA GLY A 92 -23.86 0.39 2.99
C GLY A 92 -23.71 1.34 1.80
N THR A 93 -23.42 2.62 2.03
CA THR A 93 -23.25 3.66 1.03
C THR A 93 -22.01 4.48 1.34
N THR A 94 -21.39 5.09 0.33
CA THR A 94 -20.27 6.01 0.49
C THR A 94 -20.44 7.22 -0.42
N LYS A 95 -19.96 8.37 0.01
CA LYS A 95 -19.97 9.58 -0.81
C LYS A 95 -18.83 9.50 -1.82
N ASN A 96 -19.17 9.41 -3.11
CA ASN A 96 -18.19 9.55 -4.17
C ASN A 96 -18.05 11.04 -4.52
N VAL A 97 -16.92 11.64 -4.17
CA VAL A 97 -16.61 13.03 -4.53
C VAL A 97 -16.04 13.04 -5.95
N VAL A 98 -16.84 13.54 -6.89
CA VAL A 98 -16.41 13.73 -8.28
C VAL A 98 -15.96 15.17 -8.46
N ASP A 99 -14.69 15.38 -8.77
CA ASP A 99 -14.18 16.70 -9.15
C ASP A 99 -14.61 17.01 -10.60
N PRO A 100 -15.34 18.10 -10.87
CA PRO A 100 -15.79 18.46 -12.21
C PRO A 100 -14.66 18.58 -13.24
N ILE A 101 -13.42 18.89 -12.81
CA ILE A 101 -12.26 18.96 -13.71
C ILE A 101 -11.89 17.57 -14.26
N ALA A 102 -12.15 16.50 -13.50
CA ALA A 102 -11.87 15.13 -13.91
C ALA A 102 -12.92 14.51 -14.84
N LEU A 103 -14.02 15.23 -15.14
CA LEU A 103 -15.09 14.80 -16.05
C LEU A 103 -15.01 15.44 -17.45
N ARG A 104 -13.98 16.25 -17.72
CA ARG A 104 -13.73 16.85 -19.04
C ARG A 104 -12.72 16.06 -19.84
#